data_AF-A0A9P4T2D1-F1
#
_entry.id   AF-A0A9P4T2D1-F1
#
_cell.length_a   1.000
_cell.length_b   1.000
_cell.length_c   1.000
_cell.angle_alpha   90.00
_cell.angle_beta   90.00
_cell.angle_gamma   90.00
#
_symmetry.space_group_name_H-M   'P 1'
#
loop_
_entity.id
_entity.type
_entity.pdbx_description
1 polymer ?
#
loop_
_entity_poly.entity_id
_entity_poly.type
_entity_poly.pdbx_seq_one_letter_code
_entity_poly.pdbx_strand_id
1 'polypeptide(L)'
;MVYGSNSPINWILNLRSYGTAIRNNTTAAGWIEWSDDGQKLTYKSLELSLNNLRWAIHDQVKEAQEQLNHLLLLPDSEPDTRARMAYIQLVYVYLERLLLLIHILGGQPARGTELLTLRWRNSTYGDIRSIFVDNGMLCFVTSYHKNYSTSSTTWIIHRYLPPEIGELMLYYLWLITPFLDALYVLSKDLAWQAPDIGSYLWPDSMFAAVKGRKLHMQISQRPVEEPWPSSHLGVVIKKLLAAALSTTILVLLWRYAAIAMSRKHLLKGF
;
A
#
# COMPACT_ATOMS: atom_id res chain seq x y z
N MET A 1 -34.03 -18.48 11.10
CA MET A 1 -33.47 -17.32 11.84
C MET A 1 -32.79 -16.43 10.80
N VAL A 2 -33.34 -15.24 10.51
CA VAL A 2 -32.93 -14.43 9.34
C VAL A 2 -31.81 -13.47 9.75
N TYR A 3 -30.61 -13.70 9.22
CA TYR A 3 -29.49 -12.76 9.32
C TYR A 3 -29.88 -11.43 8.67
N GLY A 4 -29.70 -10.31 9.38
CA GLY A 4 -29.96 -8.95 8.87
C GLY A 4 -31.28 -8.29 9.32
N SER A 5 -32.05 -8.93 10.21
CA SER A 5 -33.24 -8.31 10.82
C SER A 5 -32.85 -7.35 11.97
N ASN A 6 -33.58 -6.24 12.16
CA ASN A 6 -33.43 -5.34 13.32
C ASN A 6 -34.00 -5.95 14.63
N SER A 7 -33.86 -7.27 14.80
CA SER A 7 -34.31 -7.99 15.99
C SER A 7 -33.29 -7.85 17.13
N PRO A 8 -33.73 -7.74 18.40
CA PRO A 8 -32.85 -7.77 19.56
C PRO A 8 -31.89 -8.97 19.59
N ILE A 9 -32.35 -10.14 19.11
CA ILE A 9 -31.51 -11.36 19.01
C ILE A 9 -30.40 -11.19 17.97
N ASN A 10 -30.70 -10.62 16.81
CA ASN A 10 -29.70 -10.36 15.78
C ASN A 10 -28.65 -9.34 16.26
N TRP A 11 -29.07 -8.34 17.05
CA TRP A 11 -28.15 -7.40 17.68
C TRP A 11 -27.19 -8.09 18.67
N ILE A 12 -27.70 -8.96 19.54
CA ILE A 12 -26.87 -9.75 20.47
C ILE A 12 -25.88 -10.65 19.72
N LEU A 13 -26.31 -11.31 18.64
CA LEU A 13 -25.44 -12.14 17.80
C LEU A 13 -24.36 -11.32 17.09
N ASN A 14 -24.69 -10.12 16.62
CA ASN A 14 -23.72 -9.18 16.05
C ASN A 14 -22.71 -8.73 17.10
N LEU A 15 -23.14 -8.42 18.32
CA LEU A 15 -22.24 -8.07 19.43
C LEU A 15 -21.30 -9.22 19.81
N ARG A 16 -21.81 -10.45 19.89
CA ARG A 16 -20.98 -11.64 20.14
C ARG A 16 -19.94 -11.82 19.03
N SER A 17 -20.37 -11.71 17.77
CA SER A 17 -19.49 -11.83 16.61
C SER A 17 -18.43 -10.74 16.59
N TYR A 18 -18.83 -9.50 16.92
CA TYR A 18 -17.93 -8.36 17.07
C TYR A 18 -16.92 -8.55 18.21
N GLY A 19 -17.36 -9.00 19.39
CA GLY A 19 -16.47 -9.30 20.52
C GLY A 19 -15.51 -10.45 20.22
N THR A 20 -15.98 -11.48 19.50
CA THR A 20 -15.13 -12.58 19.01
C THR A 20 -14.10 -12.07 18.00
N ALA A 21 -14.51 -11.19 17.08
CA ALA A 21 -13.60 -10.55 16.13
C ALA A 21 -12.56 -9.68 16.85
N ILE A 22 -12.94 -8.91 17.88
CA ILE A 22 -12.01 -8.14 18.71
C ILE A 22 -11.01 -9.08 19.39
N ARG A 23 -11.49 -10.13 20.07
CA ARG A 23 -10.62 -11.09 20.77
C ARG A 23 -9.62 -11.74 19.80
N ASN A 24 -10.06 -12.11 18.60
CA ASN A 24 -9.20 -12.74 17.61
C ASN A 24 -8.23 -11.75 16.92
N ASN A 25 -8.61 -10.47 16.85
CA ASN A 25 -7.88 -9.37 16.21
C ASN A 25 -7.25 -8.35 17.18
N THR A 26 -7.06 -8.73 18.45
CA THR A 26 -6.35 -7.90 19.44
C THR A 26 -5.29 -8.78 20.10
N THR A 27 -4.03 -8.39 20.01
CA THR A 27 -2.93 -9.08 20.68
C THR A 27 -3.03 -8.82 22.18
N ALA A 28 -3.32 -9.85 22.97
CA ALA A 28 -3.17 -9.79 24.42
C ALA A 28 -1.68 -9.80 24.79
N ALA A 29 -1.34 -9.17 25.92
CA ALA A 29 0.04 -8.87 26.31
C ALA A 29 0.98 -10.08 26.49
N GLY A 30 0.47 -11.32 26.48
CA GLY A 30 1.25 -12.54 26.70
C GLY A 30 1.40 -13.50 25.52
N TRP A 31 0.92 -13.18 24.31
CA TRP A 31 0.92 -14.13 23.18
C TRP A 31 2.09 -13.99 22.20
N ILE A 32 2.90 -12.94 22.32
CA ILE A 32 4.09 -12.76 21.48
C ILE A 32 5.28 -13.26 22.27
N GLU A 33 5.87 -14.34 21.78
CA GLU A 33 7.07 -14.93 22.35
C GLU A 33 8.29 -14.43 21.58
N TRP A 34 9.36 -14.20 22.31
CA TRP A 34 10.65 -13.83 21.76
C TRP A 34 11.67 -14.86 22.18
N SER A 35 12.60 -15.18 21.29
CA SER A 35 13.82 -15.89 21.68
C SER A 35 14.64 -15.08 22.68
N ASP A 36 15.47 -15.78 23.46
CA ASP A 36 16.33 -15.18 24.49
C ASP A 36 17.28 -14.13 23.92
N ASP A 37 17.77 -14.34 22.69
CA ASP A 37 18.61 -13.39 21.94
C ASP A 37 17.83 -12.20 21.35
N GLY A 38 16.50 -12.23 21.44
CA GLY A 38 15.59 -11.25 20.85
C GLY A 38 15.61 -11.16 19.33
N GLN A 39 16.15 -12.15 18.62
CA GLN A 39 16.22 -12.16 17.15
C GLN A 39 15.09 -12.94 16.48
N LYS A 40 14.30 -13.71 17.21
CA LYS A 40 13.15 -14.46 16.67
C LYS A 40 11.88 -14.07 17.41
N LEU A 41 10.83 -13.81 16.63
CA LEU A 41 9.48 -13.52 17.09
C LEU A 41 8.56 -14.67 16.66
N THR A 42 7.83 -15.21 17.62
CA THR A 42 6.81 -16.25 17.41
C THR A 42 5.44 -15.73 17.85
N TYR A 43 4.45 -15.84 16.95
CA TYR A 43 3.06 -15.47 17.23
C TYR A 43 2.08 -16.25 16.36
N LYS A 44 1.23 -17.09 16.98
CA LYS A 44 0.35 -18.02 16.25
C LYS A 44 1.17 -18.88 15.27
N SER A 45 0.87 -18.81 13.97
CA SER A 45 1.61 -19.47 12.90
C SER A 45 2.74 -18.61 12.31
N LEU A 46 3.03 -17.43 12.89
CA LEU A 46 4.11 -16.57 12.43
C LEU A 46 5.39 -16.92 13.17
N GLU A 47 6.40 -17.33 12.42
CA GLU A 47 7.78 -17.42 12.89
C GLU A 47 8.63 -16.46 12.07
N LEU A 48 9.21 -15.47 12.73
CA LEU A 48 9.92 -14.38 12.07
C LEU A 48 11.30 -14.20 12.70
N SER A 49 12.34 -14.51 11.92
CA SER A 49 13.71 -14.12 12.24
C SER A 49 13.97 -12.69 11.78
N LEU A 50 14.45 -11.83 12.68
CA LEU A 50 14.82 -10.46 12.34
C LEU A 50 15.97 -10.41 11.32
N ASN A 51 16.90 -11.37 11.38
CA ASN A 51 17.97 -11.46 10.39
C ASN A 51 17.40 -11.74 8.99
N ASN A 52 16.53 -12.75 8.86
CA ASN A 52 15.92 -13.09 7.57
C ASN A 52 15.08 -11.93 7.04
N LEU A 53 14.33 -11.26 7.92
CA LEU A 53 13.56 -10.07 7.57
C LEU A 53 14.45 -8.94 7.05
N ARG A 54 15.58 -8.64 7.70
CA ARG A 54 16.51 -7.60 7.26
C ARG A 54 17.07 -7.90 5.87
N TRP A 55 17.55 -9.12 5.65
CA TRP A 55 18.08 -9.53 4.34
C TRP A 55 17.02 -9.49 3.24
N ALA A 56 15.80 -9.94 3.56
CA ALA A 56 14.69 -9.87 2.63
C ALA A 56 14.31 -8.44 2.27
N ILE A 57 14.20 -7.54 3.25
CA ILE A 57 13.91 -6.13 2.97
C ILE A 57 15.02 -5.52 2.13
N HIS A 58 16.28 -5.78 2.47
CA HIS A 58 17.43 -5.29 1.71
C HIS A 58 17.38 -5.75 0.25
N ASP A 59 17.06 -7.03 0.01
CA ASP A 59 16.83 -7.58 -1.33
C ASP A 59 15.69 -6.86 -2.06
N GLN A 60 14.56 -6.64 -1.39
CA GLN A 60 13.43 -5.90 -1.97
C GLN A 60 13.77 -4.43 -2.29
N VAL A 61 14.61 -3.78 -1.50
CA VAL A 61 15.09 -2.42 -1.79
C VAL A 61 15.98 -2.42 -3.03
N LYS A 62 16.94 -3.34 -3.09
CA LYS A 62 17.85 -3.48 -4.24
C LYS A 62 17.08 -3.74 -5.53
N GLU A 63 16.15 -4.68 -5.49
CA GLU A 63 15.27 -4.99 -6.62
C GLU A 63 14.40 -3.79 -7.05
N ALA A 64 13.91 -2.97 -6.10
CA ALA A 64 13.15 -1.77 -6.44
C ALA A 64 14.03 -0.72 -7.14
N GLN A 65 15.28 -0.57 -6.72
CA GLN A 65 16.26 0.31 -7.37
C GLN A 65 16.57 -0.16 -8.79
N GLU A 66 16.80 -1.47 -8.98
CA GLU A 66 17.03 -2.05 -10.31
C GLU A 66 15.80 -1.89 -11.23
N GLN A 67 14.60 -2.11 -10.70
CA GLN A 67 13.35 -1.89 -11.44
C GLN A 67 13.15 -0.43 -11.85
N LEU A 68 13.41 0.50 -10.94
CA LEU A 68 13.35 1.93 -11.25
C LEU A 68 14.36 2.31 -12.34
N ASN A 69 15.60 1.83 -12.22
CA ASN A 69 16.64 2.08 -13.22
C ASN A 69 16.20 1.56 -14.61
N HIS A 70 15.64 0.36 -14.68
CA HIS A 70 15.12 -0.18 -15.94
C HIS A 70 13.94 0.65 -16.49
N LEU A 71 13.08 1.22 -15.63
CA LEU A 71 11.98 2.08 -16.05
C LEU A 71 12.45 3.44 -16.61
N LEU A 72 13.67 3.87 -16.26
CA LEU A 72 14.28 5.10 -16.77
C LEU A 72 14.99 4.89 -18.12
N LEU A 73 15.24 3.65 -18.53
CA LEU A 73 15.82 3.33 -19.84
C LEU A 73 14.71 3.32 -20.90
N LEU A 74 14.61 4.40 -21.67
CA LEU A 74 13.71 4.49 -22.82
C LEU A 74 14.44 4.09 -24.11
N PRO A 75 13.81 3.32 -25.01
CA PRO A 75 14.37 3.03 -26.32
C PRO A 75 14.37 4.28 -27.21
N ASP A 76 15.33 4.38 -28.13
CA ASP A 76 15.47 5.53 -29.05
C ASP A 76 14.33 5.60 -30.10
N SER A 77 13.57 4.53 -30.28
CA SER A 77 12.46 4.44 -31.24
C SER A 77 11.10 4.68 -30.58
N GLU A 78 10.14 5.21 -31.34
CA GLU A 78 8.75 5.32 -30.89
C GLU A 78 8.20 3.97 -30.40
N PRO A 79 7.50 3.94 -29.25
CA PRO A 79 7.08 2.69 -28.65
C PRO A 79 5.87 2.10 -29.37
N ASP A 80 6.04 0.90 -29.92
CA ASP A 80 4.91 0.12 -30.45
C ASP A 80 3.93 -0.30 -29.31
N THR A 81 2.79 -0.87 -29.67
CA THR A 81 1.79 -1.31 -28.68
C THR A 81 2.34 -2.37 -27.71
N ARG A 82 3.27 -3.22 -28.15
CA ARG A 82 3.86 -4.27 -27.31
C ARG A 82 4.82 -3.68 -26.29
N ALA A 83 5.68 -2.77 -26.70
CA ALA A 83 6.62 -2.03 -25.86
C ALA A 83 5.87 -1.21 -24.81
N ARG A 84 4.77 -0.53 -25.19
CA ARG A 84 3.89 0.18 -24.25
C ARG A 84 3.31 -0.75 -23.19
N MET A 85 2.77 -1.89 -23.58
CA MET A 85 2.21 -2.86 -22.63
C MET A 85 3.29 -3.45 -21.71
N ALA A 86 4.48 -3.75 -22.25
CA ALA A 86 5.61 -4.22 -21.46
C ALA A 86 6.06 -3.17 -20.44
N TYR A 87 6.11 -1.89 -20.82
CA TYR A 87 6.45 -0.79 -19.91
C TYR A 87 5.42 -0.65 -18.78
N ILE A 88 4.12 -0.66 -19.10
CA ILE A 88 3.05 -0.59 -18.10
C ILE A 88 3.12 -1.79 -17.14
N GLN A 89 3.49 -2.97 -17.64
CA GLN A 89 3.73 -4.16 -16.82
C GLN A 89 4.92 -3.97 -15.85
N LEU A 90 6.02 -3.38 -16.32
CA LEU A 90 7.19 -3.09 -15.47
C LEU A 90 6.82 -2.10 -14.35
N VAL A 91 6.07 -1.05 -14.68
CA VAL A 91 5.54 -0.08 -13.70
C VAL A 91 4.64 -0.77 -12.68
N TYR A 92 3.74 -1.65 -13.13
CA TYR A 92 2.84 -2.39 -12.24
C TYR A 92 3.63 -3.20 -11.21
N VAL A 93 4.66 -3.93 -11.65
CA VAL A 93 5.52 -4.74 -10.76
C VAL A 93 6.32 -3.85 -9.82
N TYR A 94 6.85 -2.72 -10.30
CA TYR A 94 7.54 -1.74 -9.46
C TYR A 94 6.63 -1.17 -8.36
N LEU A 95 5.40 -0.78 -8.70
CA LEU A 95 4.43 -0.25 -7.74
C LEU A 95 3.99 -1.27 -6.69
N GLU A 96 3.93 -2.56 -7.03
CA GLU A 96 3.72 -3.63 -6.04
C GLU A 96 4.88 -3.68 -5.04
N ARG A 97 6.12 -3.55 -5.51
CA ARG A 97 7.30 -3.55 -4.62
C ARG A 97 7.39 -2.29 -3.78
N LEU A 98 7.10 -1.13 -4.36
CA LEU A 98 7.02 0.14 -3.64
C LEU A 98 5.93 0.09 -2.56
N LEU A 99 4.77 -0.52 -2.85
CA LEU A 99 3.70 -0.74 -1.87
C LEU A 99 4.19 -1.56 -0.66
N LEU A 100 4.95 -2.63 -0.91
CA LEU A 100 5.55 -3.41 0.16
C LEU A 100 6.51 -2.55 0.99
N LEU A 101 7.47 -1.90 0.35
CA LEU A 101 8.51 -1.14 1.03
C LEU A 101 7.91 -0.02 1.90
N ILE A 102 6.95 0.74 1.37
CA ILE A 102 6.21 1.77 2.13
C ILE A 102 5.46 1.15 3.31
N HIS A 103 4.84 -0.02 3.14
CA HIS A 103 4.08 -0.68 4.21
C HIS A 103 4.96 -1.23 5.33
N ILE A 104 6.13 -1.76 4.99
CA ILE A 104 7.07 -2.39 5.93
C ILE A 104 7.94 -1.34 6.63
N LEU A 105 8.40 -0.32 5.91
CA LEU A 105 9.40 0.64 6.37
C LEU A 105 8.85 2.03 6.71
N GLY A 106 7.63 2.37 6.31
CA GLY A 106 6.99 3.67 6.59
C GLY A 106 6.50 3.84 8.04
N GLY A 107 7.16 3.21 9.01
CA GLY A 107 6.79 3.24 10.43
C GLY A 107 5.62 2.32 10.78
N GLN A 108 4.70 2.79 11.62
CA GLN A 108 3.56 1.98 12.05
C GLN A 108 2.68 1.62 10.83
N PRO A 109 2.45 0.32 10.55
CA PRO A 109 1.77 -0.11 9.32
C PRO A 109 0.38 0.51 9.18
N ALA A 110 0.18 1.29 8.12
CA ALA A 110 -1.13 1.85 7.76
C ALA A 110 -2.11 0.73 7.38
N ARG A 111 -3.41 0.97 7.56
CA ARG A 111 -4.42 0.01 7.06
C ARG A 111 -4.39 -0.02 5.54
N GLY A 112 -4.70 -1.17 4.92
CA GLY A 112 -4.73 -1.28 3.46
C GLY A 112 -5.63 -0.24 2.78
N THR A 113 -6.76 0.10 3.40
CA THR A 113 -7.68 1.15 2.90
C THR A 113 -7.12 2.56 3.03
N GLU A 114 -6.26 2.83 4.02
CA GLU A 114 -5.61 4.14 4.21
C GLU A 114 -4.38 4.26 3.29
N LEU A 115 -3.67 3.16 3.07
CA LEU A 115 -2.48 3.12 2.23
C LEU A 115 -2.84 3.21 0.75
N LEU A 116 -3.74 2.35 0.24
CA LEU A 116 -4.01 2.33 -1.20
C LEU A 116 -4.76 3.57 -1.71
N THR A 117 -5.33 4.38 -0.82
CA THR A 117 -6.03 5.62 -1.15
C THR A 117 -5.13 6.85 -1.11
N LEU A 118 -3.82 6.69 -0.88
CA LEU A 118 -2.89 7.82 -0.92
C LEU A 118 -2.90 8.50 -2.29
N ARG A 119 -2.94 9.84 -2.25
CA ARG A 119 -2.89 10.68 -3.44
C ARG A 119 -1.61 11.49 -3.50
N TRP A 120 -0.99 11.55 -4.67
CA TRP A 120 0.26 12.28 -4.85
C TRP A 120 0.04 13.74 -5.30
N ARG A 121 -1.15 14.05 -5.82
CA ARG A 121 -1.60 15.40 -6.20
C ARG A 121 -3.02 15.66 -5.70
N ASN A 122 -3.41 16.93 -5.64
CA ASN A 122 -4.79 17.28 -5.38
C ASN A 122 -5.65 16.83 -6.57
N SER A 123 -6.84 16.29 -6.29
CA SER A 123 -7.80 15.94 -7.34
C SER A 123 -8.49 17.19 -7.86
N THR A 124 -8.97 17.12 -9.11
CA THR A 124 -9.78 18.19 -9.70
C THR A 124 -11.13 18.35 -9.00
N TYR A 125 -11.54 17.34 -8.21
CA TYR A 125 -12.78 17.31 -7.44
C TYR A 125 -12.60 17.82 -5.99
N GLY A 126 -11.46 18.41 -5.66
CA GLY A 126 -11.20 19.03 -4.36
C GLY A 126 -10.62 18.10 -3.30
N ASP A 127 -10.26 16.87 -3.66
CA ASP A 127 -9.52 16.01 -2.75
C ASP A 127 -8.09 16.51 -2.58
N ILE A 128 -7.59 16.42 -1.35
CA ILE A 128 -6.26 16.90 -0.99
C ILE A 128 -5.26 15.74 -1.13
N ARG A 129 -4.07 16.07 -1.65
CA ARG A 129 -2.93 15.13 -1.69
C ARG A 129 -2.57 14.62 -0.29
N SER A 130 -2.01 13.41 -0.25
CA SER A 130 -1.56 12.74 0.96
C SER A 130 -0.04 12.72 1.10
N ILE A 131 0.72 13.11 0.08
CA ILE A 131 2.18 13.00 0.03
C ILE A 131 2.83 14.38 0.17
N PHE A 132 3.83 14.47 1.04
CA PHE A 132 4.51 15.71 1.41
C PHE A 132 6.01 15.48 1.62
N VAL A 133 6.78 16.56 1.55
CA VAL A 133 8.18 16.60 1.98
C VAL A 133 8.25 17.50 3.21
N ASP A 134 8.79 16.97 4.30
CA ASP A 134 9.01 17.70 5.54
C ASP A 134 10.44 17.43 6.03
N ASN A 135 11.20 18.50 6.28
CA ASN A 135 12.61 18.44 6.72
C ASN A 135 13.51 17.53 5.85
N GLY A 136 13.32 17.54 4.53
CA GLY A 136 14.09 16.71 3.59
C GLY A 136 13.69 15.24 3.57
N MET A 137 12.72 14.82 4.38
CA MET A 137 12.16 13.49 4.36
C MET A 137 10.81 13.47 3.67
N LEU A 138 10.58 12.45 2.86
CA LEU A 138 9.28 12.23 2.27
C LEU A 138 8.35 11.59 3.31
N CYS A 139 7.13 12.11 3.42
CA CYS A 139 6.12 11.56 4.31
C CYS A 139 4.75 11.46 3.61
N PHE A 140 3.92 10.58 4.15
CA PHE A 140 2.51 10.53 3.77
C PHE A 140 1.60 10.68 4.98
N VAL A 141 0.47 11.33 4.75
CA VAL A 141 -0.48 11.75 5.76
C VAL A 141 -1.79 11.04 5.55
N THR A 142 -2.23 10.30 6.56
CA THR A 142 -3.55 9.67 6.57
C THR A 142 -4.40 10.24 7.70
N SER A 143 -5.66 10.54 7.40
CA SER A 143 -6.64 10.99 8.38
C SER A 143 -7.46 9.81 8.90
N TYR A 144 -7.42 9.59 10.21
CA TYR A 144 -8.19 8.55 10.86
C TYR A 144 -9.56 9.08 11.35
N HIS A 145 -10.66 8.45 10.93
CA HIS A 145 -12.04 8.91 11.16
C HIS A 145 -12.93 7.91 11.94
N LYS A 146 -12.35 7.03 12.78
CA LYS A 146 -13.18 6.15 13.63
C LYS A 146 -13.80 6.97 14.77
N ASN A 147 -15.13 6.91 14.90
CA ASN A 147 -15.96 7.61 15.90
C ASN A 147 -16.15 9.12 15.67
N TYR A 148 -16.27 9.56 14.41
CA TYR A 148 -16.55 10.96 14.07
C TYR A 148 -17.83 11.49 14.75
N SER A 149 -18.87 10.66 14.89
CA SER A 149 -20.11 11.03 15.57
C SER A 149 -19.96 11.28 17.07
N THR A 150 -18.83 10.91 17.69
CA THR A 150 -18.65 10.92 19.15
C THR A 150 -17.52 11.83 19.64
N SER A 151 -16.49 12.12 18.82
CA SER A 151 -15.32 12.91 19.30
C SER A 151 -15.01 14.20 18.52
N SER A 152 -15.59 14.43 17.35
CA SER A 152 -15.31 15.60 16.48
C SER A 152 -13.83 15.89 16.18
N THR A 153 -12.90 14.99 16.53
CA THR A 153 -11.45 15.16 16.33
C THR A 153 -10.94 14.23 15.24
N THR A 154 -10.26 14.80 14.24
CA THR A 154 -9.58 14.03 13.18
C THR A 154 -8.13 13.84 13.58
N TRP A 155 -7.73 12.60 13.85
CA TRP A 155 -6.33 12.29 14.13
C TRP A 155 -5.57 12.20 12.80
N ILE A 156 -4.63 13.12 12.63
CA ILE A 156 -3.74 13.18 11.47
C ILE A 156 -2.48 12.39 11.81
N ILE A 157 -2.15 11.38 11.01
CA ILE A 157 -0.98 10.54 11.24
C ILE A 157 0.01 10.74 10.10
N HIS A 158 1.17 11.32 10.43
CA HIS A 158 2.31 11.47 9.54
C HIS A 158 3.17 10.20 9.60
N ARG A 159 3.53 9.67 8.43
CA ARG A 159 4.47 8.54 8.31
C ARG A 159 5.62 8.95 7.41
N TYR A 160 6.81 9.00 8.00
CA TYR A 160 8.03 9.33 7.30
C TYR A 160 8.64 8.07 6.70
N LEU A 161 9.08 8.19 5.45
CA LEU A 161 9.79 7.12 4.75
C LEU A 161 11.30 7.27 4.99
N PRO A 162 12.03 6.15 5.12
CA PRO A 162 13.49 6.19 5.02
C PRO A 162 13.93 6.84 3.69
N PRO A 163 15.06 7.55 3.65
CA PRO A 163 15.54 8.24 2.45
C PRO A 163 15.56 7.36 1.21
N GLU A 164 15.99 6.10 1.35
CA GLU A 164 16.08 5.14 0.24
C GLU A 164 14.72 4.87 -0.41
N ILE A 165 13.65 4.82 0.40
CA ILE A 165 12.29 4.59 -0.10
C ILE A 165 11.65 5.89 -0.57
N GLY A 166 11.95 7.00 0.12
CA GLY A 166 11.53 8.34 -0.26
C GLY A 166 12.03 8.73 -1.65
N GLU A 167 13.31 8.48 -1.94
CA GLU A 167 13.93 8.72 -3.25
C GLU A 167 13.29 7.87 -4.35
N LEU A 168 13.11 6.57 -4.12
CA LEU A 168 12.43 5.68 -5.08
C LEU A 168 11.04 6.22 -5.45
N MET A 169 10.27 6.63 -4.46
CA MET A 169 8.94 7.20 -4.69
C MET A 169 9.02 8.57 -5.38
N LEU A 170 9.98 9.41 -5.00
CA LEU A 170 10.18 10.74 -5.58
C LEU A 170 10.54 10.64 -7.06
N TYR A 171 11.48 9.79 -7.44
CA TYR A 171 11.85 9.58 -8.85
C TYR A 171 10.69 8.99 -9.66
N TYR A 172 9.91 8.08 -9.07
CA TYR A 172 8.70 7.57 -9.70
C TYR A 172 7.72 8.72 -10.01
N LEU A 173 7.39 9.54 -9.00
CA LEU A 173 6.46 10.66 -9.16
C LEU A 173 7.00 11.75 -10.11
N TRP A 174 8.30 11.98 -10.10
CA TRP A 174 8.92 13.05 -10.87
C TRP A 174 9.14 12.68 -12.34
N LEU A 175 9.59 11.47 -12.63
CA LEU A 175 10.03 11.07 -13.97
C LEU A 175 9.05 10.08 -14.64
N ILE A 176 8.59 9.07 -13.89
CA ILE A 176 7.80 7.98 -14.45
C ILE A 176 6.32 8.38 -14.59
N THR A 177 5.74 9.02 -13.59
CA THR A 177 4.33 9.46 -13.62
C THR A 177 4.00 10.39 -14.79
N PRO A 178 4.75 11.47 -15.08
CA PRO A 178 4.45 12.30 -16.25
C PRO A 178 4.63 11.57 -17.58
N PHE A 179 5.59 10.64 -17.67
CA PHE A 179 5.76 9.79 -18.84
C PHE A 179 4.58 8.83 -19.04
N LEU A 180 4.08 8.26 -17.95
CA LEU A 180 2.89 7.42 -17.94
C LEU A 180 1.63 8.17 -18.39
N ASP A 181 1.46 9.40 -17.93
CA ASP A 181 0.39 10.29 -18.37
C ASP A 181 0.49 10.56 -19.88
N ALA A 182 1.70 10.84 -20.39
CA ALA A 182 1.96 11.02 -21.81
C ALA A 182 1.61 9.77 -22.63
N LEU A 183 2.04 8.59 -22.18
CA LEU A 183 1.71 7.30 -22.82
C LEU A 183 0.20 7.05 -22.84
N TYR A 184 -0.51 7.40 -21.76
CA TYR A 184 -1.96 7.25 -21.69
C TYR A 184 -2.69 8.14 -22.70
N VAL A 185 -2.32 9.43 -22.77
CA VAL A 185 -2.85 10.38 -23.75
C VAL A 185 -2.62 9.89 -25.18
N LEU A 186 -1.39 9.48 -25.49
CA LEU A 186 -1.02 8.92 -26.81
C LEU A 186 -1.78 7.63 -27.14
N SER A 187 -2.14 6.82 -26.15
CA SER A 187 -2.87 5.56 -26.38
C SER A 187 -4.35 5.75 -26.71
N LYS A 188 -4.91 6.93 -26.41
CA LYS A 188 -6.34 7.23 -26.51
C LYS A 188 -6.67 8.29 -27.56
N ASP A 189 -5.67 8.74 -28.32
CA ASP A 189 -5.78 9.88 -29.26
C ASP A 189 -6.48 11.09 -28.60
N LEU A 190 -6.24 11.29 -27.31
CA LEU A 190 -6.81 12.40 -26.57
C LEU A 190 -6.01 13.66 -26.87
N ALA A 191 -6.70 14.80 -27.03
CA ALA A 191 -6.02 16.08 -27.03
C ALA A 191 -5.25 16.26 -25.72
N TRP A 192 -4.06 16.88 -25.77
CA TRP A 192 -3.25 17.29 -24.62
C TRP A 192 -3.91 18.36 -23.73
N GLN A 193 -5.24 18.37 -23.63
CA GLN A 193 -5.98 19.15 -22.66
C GLN A 193 -6.04 18.35 -21.37
N ALA A 194 -5.00 18.50 -20.54
CA ALA A 194 -4.80 17.92 -19.21
C ALA A 194 -5.96 17.02 -18.74
N PRO A 195 -6.08 15.78 -19.24
CA PRO A 195 -7.06 14.87 -18.71
C PRO A 195 -6.66 14.63 -17.25
N ASP A 196 -7.61 14.65 -16.34
CA ASP A 196 -7.39 14.21 -14.97
C ASP A 196 -7.18 12.68 -15.01
N ILE A 197 -5.95 12.25 -15.33
CA ILE A 197 -5.59 10.83 -15.55
C ILE A 197 -5.58 10.07 -14.22
N GLY A 198 -5.45 10.81 -13.11
CA GLY A 198 -5.66 10.32 -11.77
C GLY A 198 -4.83 11.04 -10.72
N SER A 199 -5.24 10.91 -9.47
CA SER A 199 -4.60 11.44 -8.27
C SER A 199 -4.03 10.35 -7.36
N TYR A 200 -4.47 9.09 -7.48
CA TYR A 200 -4.00 7.99 -6.65
C TYR A 200 -2.59 7.56 -6.98
N LEU A 201 -1.83 7.18 -5.95
CA LEU A 201 -0.50 6.57 -6.12
C LEU A 201 -0.59 5.14 -6.70
N TRP A 202 -1.70 4.44 -6.47
CA TRP A 202 -1.97 3.09 -6.99
C TRP A 202 -3.28 3.03 -7.78
N PRO A 203 -3.34 3.56 -9.02
CA PRO A 203 -4.56 3.56 -9.83
C PRO A 203 -4.90 2.16 -10.35
N ASP A 204 -6.12 1.67 -10.18
CA ASP A 204 -6.56 0.35 -10.71
C ASP A 204 -6.87 0.39 -12.20
N SER A 205 -7.53 1.47 -12.64
CA SER A 205 -8.00 1.66 -14.01
C SER A 205 -6.87 1.64 -15.04
N MET A 206 -5.71 2.21 -14.69
CA MET A 206 -4.53 2.26 -15.55
C MET A 206 -3.96 0.87 -15.88
N PHE A 207 -4.08 -0.08 -14.95
CA PHE A 207 -3.53 -1.43 -15.09
C PHE A 207 -4.59 -2.49 -15.43
N ALA A 208 -5.79 -2.07 -15.85
CA ALA A 208 -6.86 -3.00 -16.22
C ALA A 208 -6.43 -4.00 -17.32
N ALA A 209 -5.69 -3.51 -18.33
CA ALA A 209 -5.16 -4.33 -19.43
C ALA A 209 -4.10 -5.34 -18.94
N VAL A 210 -3.22 -4.91 -18.04
CA VAL A 210 -2.25 -5.78 -17.34
C VAL A 210 -2.96 -6.88 -16.54
N LYS A 211 -4.08 -6.57 -15.91
CA LYS A 211 -4.89 -7.51 -15.12
C LYS A 211 -5.78 -8.42 -15.97
N GLY A 212 -5.65 -8.40 -17.30
CA GLY A 212 -6.47 -9.19 -18.23
C GLY A 212 -7.96 -8.82 -18.21
N ARG A 213 -8.32 -7.67 -17.63
CA ARG A 213 -9.71 -7.21 -17.59
C ARG A 213 -10.01 -6.42 -18.86
N LYS A 214 -11.18 -6.66 -19.46
CA LYS A 214 -11.72 -5.75 -20.48
C LYS A 214 -11.94 -4.39 -19.82
N LEU A 215 -11.36 -3.34 -20.39
CA LEU A 215 -11.66 -1.97 -20.00
C LEU A 215 -13.16 -1.76 -20.20
N HIS A 216 -13.95 -1.71 -19.12
CA HIS A 216 -15.37 -1.38 -19.22
C HIS A 216 -15.45 0.12 -19.50
N MET A 217 -15.42 0.46 -20.79
CA MET A 217 -15.51 1.82 -21.26
C MET A 217 -16.98 2.11 -21.56
N GLN A 218 -17.71 2.68 -20.61
CA GLN A 218 -18.96 3.34 -20.95
C GLN A 218 -18.61 4.65 -21.66
N ILE A 219 -18.96 4.72 -22.95
CA ILE A 219 -18.64 5.80 -23.89
C ILE A 219 -19.25 7.17 -23.49
N SER A 220 -20.08 7.21 -22.44
CA SER A 220 -20.80 8.41 -22.00
C SER A 220 -20.50 8.88 -20.56
N GLN A 221 -19.61 8.19 -19.82
CA GLN A 221 -19.23 8.60 -18.46
C GLN A 221 -17.70 8.46 -18.28
N ARG A 222 -17.07 9.50 -17.74
CA ARG A 222 -15.63 9.51 -17.43
C ARG A 222 -15.28 8.28 -16.57
N PRO A 223 -14.12 7.63 -16.80
CA PRO A 223 -13.71 6.50 -15.98
C PRO A 223 -13.63 6.95 -14.52
N VAL A 224 -14.34 6.25 -13.63
CA VAL A 224 -14.21 6.45 -12.18
C VAL A 224 -12.78 6.09 -11.82
N GLU A 225 -12.03 7.06 -11.31
CA GLU A 225 -10.69 6.80 -10.80
C GLU A 225 -10.83 5.96 -9.52
N GLU A 226 -10.34 4.73 -9.56
CA GLU A 226 -10.36 3.83 -8.41
C GLU A 226 -8.94 3.44 -8.01
N PRO A 227 -8.62 3.44 -6.71
CA PRO A 227 -7.36 2.89 -6.22
C PRO A 227 -7.38 1.36 -6.30
N TRP A 228 -6.20 0.74 -6.20
CA TRP A 228 -6.13 -0.71 -6.00
C TRP A 228 -6.98 -1.16 -4.80
N PRO A 229 -7.62 -2.34 -4.89
CA PRO A 229 -8.46 -2.84 -3.80
C PRO A 229 -7.61 -3.18 -2.58
N SER A 230 -8.15 -2.97 -1.37
CA SER A 230 -7.43 -3.22 -0.10
C SER A 230 -6.87 -4.65 0.04
N SER A 231 -7.45 -5.62 -0.66
CA SER A 231 -6.97 -7.01 -0.71
C SER A 231 -5.62 -7.15 -1.42
N HIS A 232 -5.28 -6.24 -2.33
CA HIS A 232 -4.06 -6.27 -3.13
C HIS A 232 -2.81 -6.17 -2.25
N LEU A 233 -2.83 -5.38 -1.18
CA LEU A 233 -1.75 -5.32 -0.20
C LEU A 233 -1.41 -6.72 0.36
N GLY A 234 -2.42 -7.52 0.70
CA GLY A 234 -2.23 -8.88 1.19
C GLY A 234 -1.61 -9.81 0.14
N VAL A 235 -1.95 -9.63 -1.14
CA VAL A 235 -1.36 -10.38 -2.25
C VAL A 235 0.11 -10.02 -2.42
N VAL A 236 0.44 -8.74 -2.39
CA VAL A 236 1.81 -8.22 -2.52
C VAL A 236 2.72 -8.74 -1.40
N ILE A 237 2.27 -8.64 -0.14
CA ILE A 237 3.04 -9.14 1.01
C ILE A 237 3.33 -10.63 0.86
N LYS A 238 2.31 -11.42 0.50
CA LYS A 238 2.48 -12.86 0.27
C LYS A 238 3.45 -13.15 -0.86
N LYS A 239 3.34 -12.42 -1.97
CA LYS A 239 4.18 -12.61 -3.17
C LYS A 239 5.64 -12.28 -2.89
N LEU A 240 5.91 -11.10 -2.34
CA LEU A 240 7.25 -10.54 -2.26
C LEU A 240 8.03 -10.96 -1.02
N LEU A 241 7.35 -11.35 0.06
CA LEU A 241 8.02 -11.88 1.25
C LEU A 241 7.94 -13.41 1.37
N ALA A 242 7.36 -14.13 0.40
CA ALA A 242 7.28 -15.59 0.42
C ALA A 242 8.65 -16.25 0.57
N ALA A 243 9.67 -15.77 -0.14
CA ALA A 243 11.02 -16.33 -0.09
C ALA A 243 11.74 -16.06 1.24
N ALA A 244 11.29 -15.04 1.98
CA ALA A 244 11.94 -14.53 3.19
C ALA A 244 11.41 -15.14 4.48
N LEU A 245 10.23 -15.75 4.41
CA LEU A 245 9.44 -16.11 5.58
C LEU A 245 9.11 -17.59 5.53
N SER A 246 9.36 -18.29 6.63
CA SER A 246 8.98 -19.69 6.78
C SER A 246 7.47 -19.90 6.76
N THR A 247 6.69 -18.82 6.96
CA THR A 247 5.22 -18.88 6.98
C THR A 247 4.57 -17.70 6.25
N THR A 248 3.38 -17.93 5.71
CA THR A 248 2.61 -16.92 4.99
C THR A 248 2.18 -15.79 5.91
N ILE A 249 2.77 -14.60 5.74
CA ILE A 249 2.36 -13.41 6.49
C ILE A 249 1.05 -12.84 5.95
N LEU A 250 0.09 -12.67 6.85
CA LEU A 250 -1.11 -11.85 6.63
C LEU A 250 -0.84 -10.41 7.08
N VAL A 251 -1.47 -9.42 6.44
CA VAL A 251 -1.38 -7.99 6.80
C VAL A 251 -1.58 -7.77 8.31
N LEU A 252 -2.54 -8.49 8.92
CA LEU A 252 -2.83 -8.38 10.34
C LEU A 252 -1.71 -8.96 11.22
N LEU A 253 -1.10 -10.08 10.82
CA LEU A 253 0.02 -10.69 11.52
C LEU A 253 1.25 -9.79 11.46
N TRP A 254 1.52 -9.19 10.29
CA TRP A 254 2.57 -8.19 10.13
C TRP A 254 2.37 -7.01 11.09
N ARG A 255 1.15 -6.48 11.19
CA ARG A 255 0.86 -5.38 12.13
C ARG A 255 1.25 -5.73 13.56
N TYR A 256 0.98 -6.95 14.02
CA TYR A 256 1.37 -7.37 15.36
C TYR A 256 2.88 -7.54 15.51
N ALA A 257 3.54 -8.14 14.52
CA ALA A 257 4.99 -8.26 14.50
C ALA A 257 5.66 -6.87 14.55
N ALA A 258 5.18 -5.91 13.76
CA ALA A 258 5.67 -4.53 13.76
C ALA A 258 5.50 -3.84 15.13
N ILE A 259 4.33 -3.98 15.76
CA ILE A 259 4.09 -3.44 17.11
C ILE A 259 5.01 -4.11 18.14
N ALA A 260 5.21 -5.42 18.04
CA ALA A 260 6.08 -6.17 18.94
C ALA A 260 7.54 -5.73 18.80
N MET A 261 8.04 -5.66 17.56
CA MET A 261 9.39 -5.19 17.24
C MET A 261 9.62 -3.77 17.77
N SER A 262 8.67 -2.88 17.51
CA SER A 262 8.67 -1.51 18.05
C SER A 262 8.77 -1.51 19.58
N ARG A 263 7.91 -2.26 20.29
CA ARG A 263 7.93 -2.33 21.75
C ARG A 263 9.21 -2.92 22.34
N LYS A 264 9.87 -3.82 21.61
CA LYS A 264 11.10 -4.47 22.06
C LYS A 264 12.36 -3.64 21.80
N HIS A 265 12.43 -2.97 20.65
CA HIS A 265 13.66 -2.31 20.18
C HIS A 265 13.63 -0.79 20.25
N LEU A 266 12.45 -0.16 20.29
CA LEU A 266 12.37 1.28 20.56
C LEU A 266 12.33 1.48 22.07
N LEU A 267 13.28 2.25 22.59
CA LEU A 267 13.33 2.65 23.99
C LEU A 267 12.01 3.34 24.35
N LYS A 268 11.43 2.97 25.51
CA LYS A 268 10.30 3.71 26.10
C LYS A 268 10.81 5.05 26.58
N GLY A 269 10.87 6.04 25.69
CA GLY A 269 11.43 7.35 26.00
C GLY A 269 11.17 8.36 24.90
N PHE A 270 9.90 8.73 24.74
CA PHE A 270 9.47 10.07 24.34
C PHE A 270 8.28 10.45 25.23
#